data_AF-A0A7C5IXX1-F1
#
_entry.id   AF-A0A7C5IXX1-F1
#
_cell.length_a   1.000
_cell.length_b   1.000
_cell.length_c   1.000
_cell.angle_alpha   90.00
_cell.angle_beta   90.00
_cell.angle_gamma   90.00
#
_symmetry.space_group_name_H-M   'P 1'
#
loop_
_entity.id
_entity.type
_entity.pdbx_description
1 polymer ?
#
loop_
_entity_poly.entity_id
_entity_poly.type
_entity_poly.pdbx_seq_one_letter_code
_entity_poly.pdbx_strand_id
1 'polypeptide(L)'
;MPLKDECKLCGRVLPISYTRRCQRCGKIFCLDCMVPDVVTGDIRRLFCLNCARKIVSPKTGNKFEALTRYLCFRESFTKTVKLSFAQIDGIIGDNLPLEAYRSEEWWKNTLKTAHAKAWLDAGWEAAEVNLKEAYVVFKKTKSTPTETTERKRKKIRQEPQKPYTPPPARIFSRRKLSKTKIAKLYARLKNIEKAKASKPKFRGDFKPKPAHEKRLMKPKSE
;
A
#
# COMPACT_ATOMS: atom_id res chain seq x y z
N MET A 1 -13.46 -10.31 -22.04
CA MET A 1 -13.00 -11.04 -20.84
C MET A 1 -13.40 -10.23 -19.61
N PRO A 2 -14.13 -10.80 -18.63
CA PRO A 2 -14.43 -10.06 -17.41
C PRO A 2 -13.10 -9.74 -16.72
N LEU A 3 -12.85 -8.46 -16.47
CA LEU A 3 -11.71 -8.03 -15.68
C LEU A 3 -11.87 -8.62 -14.27
N LYS A 4 -10.83 -9.32 -13.82
CA LYS A 4 -10.80 -9.98 -12.53
C LYS A 4 -9.72 -9.34 -11.69
N ASP A 5 -10.08 -8.97 -10.47
CA ASP A 5 -9.16 -8.39 -9.50
C ASP A 5 -9.00 -9.36 -8.31
N GLU A 6 -7.80 -9.40 -7.76
CA GLU A 6 -7.49 -10.25 -6.61
C GLU A 6 -7.71 -9.49 -5.30
N CYS A 7 -8.43 -10.11 -4.37
CA CYS A 7 -8.60 -9.56 -3.04
C CYS A 7 -7.30 -9.72 -2.24
N LYS A 8 -6.74 -8.62 -1.74
CA LYS A 8 -5.47 -8.66 -0.98
C LYS A 8 -5.58 -9.23 0.45
N LEU A 9 -6.78 -9.58 0.92
CA LEU A 9 -6.99 -10.22 2.22
C LEU A 9 -7.17 -11.73 2.08
N CYS A 10 -8.11 -12.17 1.25
CA CYS A 10 -8.44 -13.60 1.09
C CYS A 10 -7.76 -14.26 -0.11
N GLY A 11 -7.08 -13.50 -0.98
CA GLY A 11 -6.40 -14.03 -2.18
C GLY A 11 -7.34 -14.50 -3.30
N ARG A 12 -8.67 -14.39 -3.13
CA ARG A 12 -9.64 -14.83 -4.15
C ARG A 12 -9.64 -13.89 -5.35
N VAL A 13 -9.69 -14.47 -6.54
CA VAL A 13 -9.85 -13.77 -7.82
C VAL A 13 -11.34 -13.57 -8.08
N LEU A 14 -11.81 -12.31 -8.06
CA LEU A 14 -13.23 -11.97 -8.10
C LEU A 14 -13.53 -10.96 -9.21
N PRO A 15 -14.76 -10.90 -9.72
CA PRO A 15 -15.16 -9.89 -10.69
C PRO A 15 -15.16 -8.49 -10.05
N ILE A 16 -14.88 -7.45 -10.84
CA ILE A 16 -14.84 -6.04 -10.38
C ILE A 16 -16.11 -5.61 -9.66
N SER A 17 -17.28 -6.15 -10.04
CA SER A 17 -18.56 -5.85 -9.38
C SER A 17 -18.55 -6.17 -7.88
N TYR A 18 -17.78 -7.19 -7.47
CA TYR A 18 -17.70 -7.69 -6.10
C TYR A 18 -16.51 -7.14 -5.32
N THR A 19 -15.67 -6.31 -5.94
CA THR A 19 -14.50 -5.70 -5.29
C THR A 19 -14.68 -4.20 -5.11
N ARG A 20 -14.11 -3.64 -4.03
CA ARG A 20 -14.01 -2.19 -3.82
C ARG A 20 -12.64 -1.82 -3.27
N ARG A 21 -12.30 -0.53 -3.35
CA ARG A 21 -11.07 0.01 -2.77
C ARG A 21 -11.34 0.47 -1.34
N CYS A 22 -10.44 0.09 -0.44
CA CYS A 22 -10.43 0.62 0.93
C CYS A 22 -10.00 2.10 0.91
N GLN A 23 -10.76 2.97 1.55
CA GLN A 23 -10.46 4.42 1.60
C GLN A 23 -9.18 4.75 2.39
N ARG A 24 -8.76 3.87 3.32
CA ARG A 24 -7.57 4.10 4.15
C ARG A 24 -6.27 3.61 3.50
N CYS A 25 -6.27 2.42 2.89
CA CYS A 25 -5.05 1.83 2.32
C CYS A 25 -5.00 1.80 0.79
N GLY A 26 -6.08 2.19 0.09
CA GLY A 26 -6.16 2.25 -1.38
C GLY A 26 -6.16 0.91 -2.12
N LYS A 27 -5.95 -0.20 -1.39
CA LYS A 27 -5.96 -1.57 -1.90
C LYS A 27 -7.37 -2.08 -2.18
N ILE A 28 -7.48 -3.04 -3.11
CA ILE A 28 -8.73 -3.68 -3.53
C ILE A 28 -9.02 -4.91 -2.66
N PHE A 29 -10.28 -5.03 -2.21
CA PHE A 29 -10.78 -6.14 -1.41
C PHE A 29 -12.18 -6.54 -1.86
N CYS A 30 -12.61 -7.76 -1.54
CA CYS A 30 -13.97 -8.22 -1.75
C CYS A 30 -14.94 -7.64 -0.70
N LEU A 31 -16.24 -7.62 -1.00
CA LEU A 31 -17.28 -7.09 -0.10
C LEU A 31 -17.24 -7.76 1.28
N ASP A 32 -17.03 -9.09 1.36
CA ASP A 32 -16.92 -9.82 2.63
C ASP A 32 -15.70 -9.42 3.49
N CYS A 33 -14.64 -8.91 2.85
CA CYS A 33 -13.41 -8.50 3.52
C CYS A 33 -13.40 -6.99 3.86
N MET A 34 -14.54 -6.31 3.74
CA MET A 34 -14.71 -4.92 4.08
C MET A 34 -15.85 -4.70 5.05
N VAL A 35 -15.73 -3.62 5.81
CA VAL A 35 -16.73 -3.16 6.77
C VAL A 35 -16.93 -1.66 6.54
N PRO A 36 -18.17 -1.15 6.67
CA PRO A 36 -18.39 0.30 6.72
C PRO A 36 -17.64 0.95 7.88
N ASP A 37 -17.59 2.27 7.90
CA ASP A 37 -16.89 3.01 8.96
C ASP A 37 -17.50 2.73 10.33
N VAL A 38 -16.73 2.09 11.21
CA VAL A 38 -17.16 1.71 12.57
C VAL A 38 -17.27 2.95 13.48
N VAL A 39 -16.52 4.02 13.19
CA VAL A 39 -16.50 5.22 14.04
C VAL A 39 -17.66 6.14 13.71
N THR A 40 -17.87 6.40 12.42
CA THR A 40 -18.88 7.36 11.96
C THR A 40 -20.23 6.69 11.65
N GLY A 41 -20.25 5.37 11.44
CA GLY A 41 -21.43 4.63 10.97
C GLY A 41 -21.73 4.84 9.48
N ASP A 42 -20.86 5.54 8.75
CA ASP A 42 -21.06 5.87 7.35
C ASP A 42 -20.96 4.63 6.45
N ILE A 43 -22.10 4.22 5.89
CA ILE A 43 -22.19 3.06 4.97
C ILE A 43 -21.39 3.30 3.67
N ARG A 44 -21.21 4.57 3.28
CA ARG A 44 -20.48 4.95 2.06
C ARG A 44 -18.96 4.83 2.21
N ARG A 45 -18.44 4.84 3.43
CA ARG A 45 -17.00 4.73 3.71
C ARG A 45 -16.64 3.29 4.04
N LEU A 46 -16.00 2.61 3.08
CA LEU A 46 -15.61 1.20 3.25
C LEU A 46 -14.13 1.08 3.60
N PHE A 47 -13.86 0.33 4.67
CA PHE A 47 -12.52 -0.04 5.11
C PHE A 47 -12.34 -1.56 5.02
N CYS A 48 -11.12 -2.00 4.71
CA CYS A 48 -10.80 -3.42 4.82
C CYS A 48 -10.70 -3.84 6.29
N LEU A 49 -10.91 -5.13 6.59
CA LEU A 49 -10.89 -5.65 7.96
C LEU A 49 -9.60 -5.29 8.74
N ASN A 50 -8.44 -5.26 8.08
CA ASN A 50 -7.20 -4.85 8.73
C ASN A 50 -7.16 -3.34 9.05
N CYS A 51 -7.76 -2.50 8.22
CA CYS A 51 -7.88 -1.07 8.49
C CYS A 51 -8.94 -0.81 9.56
N ALA A 52 -10.07 -1.49 9.52
CA ALA A 52 -11.12 -1.41 10.55
C ALA A 52 -10.57 -1.84 11.91
N ARG A 53 -9.82 -2.95 11.98
CA ARG A 53 -9.16 -3.41 13.23
C ARG A 53 -8.26 -2.33 13.83
N LYS A 54 -7.47 -1.64 13.00
CA LYS A 54 -6.59 -0.54 13.45
C LYS A 54 -7.34 0.71 13.92
N ILE A 55 -8.61 0.87 13.53
CA ILE A 55 -9.46 1.96 13.99
C ILE A 55 -10.00 1.63 15.38
N VAL A 56 -10.56 0.44 15.55
CA VAL A 56 -11.19 0.00 16.82
C VAL A 56 -10.15 -0.29 17.90
N SER A 57 -9.06 -0.94 17.53
CA SER A 57 -7.93 -1.24 18.42
C SER A 57 -6.67 -0.68 17.78
N PRO A 58 -6.40 0.63 17.92
CA PRO A 58 -5.13 1.19 17.50
C PRO A 58 -4.01 0.42 18.21
N LYS A 59 -3.01 -0.02 17.45
CA LYS A 59 -1.82 -0.63 18.05
C LYS A 59 -1.21 0.42 18.95
N THR A 60 -1.27 0.20 20.26
CA THR A 60 -0.52 0.99 21.23
C THR A 60 0.93 0.93 20.81
N GLY A 61 1.52 2.09 20.55
CA GLY A 61 2.91 2.25 20.14
C GLY A 61 3.81 1.97 21.32
N ASN A 62 4.68 2.92 21.66
CA ASN A 62 5.49 2.82 22.86
C ASN A 62 4.57 2.66 24.09
N LYS A 63 5.01 1.88 25.09
CA LYS A 63 4.30 1.67 26.37
C LYS A 63 3.74 2.97 26.96
N PHE A 64 4.47 4.07 26.82
CA PHE A 64 4.15 5.38 27.38
C PHE A 64 3.25 6.27 26.50
N GLU A 65 2.72 5.77 25.38
CA GLU A 65 1.87 6.59 24.48
C GLU A 65 0.59 7.08 25.16
N ALA A 66 0.01 6.28 26.08
CA ALA A 66 -1.15 6.70 26.85
C ALA A 66 -0.84 7.92 27.74
N LEU A 67 0.34 7.95 28.35
CA LEU A 67 0.83 9.09 29.12
C LEU A 67 1.02 10.33 28.22
N THR A 68 1.57 10.17 27.02
CA THR A 68 1.68 11.25 26.02
C THR A 68 0.31 11.85 25.71
N ARG A 69 -0.69 11.03 25.41
CA ARG A 69 -2.05 11.51 25.09
C ARG A 69 -2.69 12.22 26.28
N TYR A 70 -2.51 11.70 27.49
CA TYR A 70 -3.01 12.32 28.71
C TYR A 70 -2.40 13.72 28.92
N LEU A 71 -1.08 13.85 28.76
CA LEU A 71 -0.39 15.13 28.91
C LEU A 71 -0.75 16.12 27.80
N CYS A 72 -0.89 15.68 26.54
CA CYS A 72 -1.41 16.52 25.45
C CYS A 72 -2.82 17.04 25.75
N PHE A 73 -3.70 16.20 26.29
CA PHE A 73 -5.04 16.64 26.69
C PHE A 73 -5.01 17.67 27.84
N ARG A 74 -4.08 17.54 28.79
CA ARG A 74 -3.91 18.50 29.89
C ARG A 74 -3.26 19.82 29.46
N GLU A 75 -2.57 19.82 28.33
CA GLU A 75 -1.81 20.96 27.80
C GLU A 75 -2.65 22.21 27.54
N SER A 76 -3.94 22.03 27.23
CA SER A 76 -4.89 23.12 27.00
C SER A 76 -5.35 23.81 28.28
N PHE A 77 -5.28 23.14 29.44
CA PHE A 77 -5.89 23.61 30.68
C PHE A 77 -4.89 24.02 31.76
N THR A 78 -3.70 23.42 31.76
CA THR A 78 -2.75 23.54 32.88
C THR A 78 -1.32 23.77 32.40
N LYS A 79 -0.55 24.55 33.16
CA LYS A 79 0.88 24.80 32.90
C LYS A 79 1.79 23.82 33.67
N THR A 80 1.27 23.24 34.74
CA THR A 80 1.97 22.33 35.64
C THR A 80 1.02 21.22 36.04
N VAL A 81 1.47 19.97 36.03
CA VAL A 81 0.69 18.79 36.39
C VAL A 81 1.48 17.94 37.37
N LYS A 82 0.95 17.76 38.59
CA LYS A 82 1.49 16.82 39.58
C LYS A 82 0.82 15.46 39.38
N LEU A 83 1.61 14.41 39.19
CA LEU A 83 1.14 13.03 39.09
C LEU A 83 1.89 12.16 40.10
N SER A 84 1.18 11.29 40.81
CA SER A 84 1.80 10.21 41.58
C SER A 84 2.20 9.04 40.67
N PHE A 85 3.14 8.21 41.10
CA PHE A 85 3.56 7.02 40.34
C PHE A 85 2.39 6.07 40.11
N ALA A 86 1.52 5.87 41.11
CA ALA A 86 0.31 5.08 40.98
C ALA A 86 -0.67 5.63 39.92
N GLN A 87 -0.80 6.96 39.81
CA GLN A 87 -1.61 7.58 38.75
C GLN A 87 -0.98 7.37 37.38
N ILE A 88 0.35 7.43 37.27
CA ILE A 88 1.06 7.18 36.02
C ILE A 88 0.88 5.72 35.59
N ASP A 89 1.00 4.76 36.51
CA ASP A 89 0.74 3.34 36.25
C ASP A 89 -0.70 3.12 35.75
N GLY A 90 -1.68 3.76 36.39
CA GLY A 90 -3.08 3.71 35.96
C GLY A 90 -3.32 4.32 34.57
N ILE A 91 -2.61 5.40 34.21
CA ILE A 91 -2.71 6.03 32.89
C ILE A 91 -2.06 5.16 31.81
N ILE A 92 -0.91 4.55 32.11
CA ILE A 92 -0.21 3.65 31.18
C ILE A 92 -0.99 2.34 31.00
N GLY A 93 -1.67 1.89 32.06
CA GLY A 93 -2.30 0.57 32.12
C GLY A 93 -1.31 -0.56 32.43
N ASP A 94 -0.07 -0.21 32.79
CA ASP A 94 1.00 -1.13 33.18
C ASP A 94 1.82 -0.49 34.30
N ASN A 95 2.48 -1.32 35.12
CA ASN A 95 3.39 -0.84 36.16
C ASN A 95 4.67 -0.23 35.58
N LEU A 96 5.12 0.86 36.17
CA LEU A 96 6.43 1.48 35.98
C LEU A 96 7.54 0.50 36.41
N PRO A 97 8.69 0.51 35.72
CA PRO A 97 9.83 -0.32 36.11
C PRO A 97 10.38 0.12 37.47
N LEU A 98 11.00 -0.81 38.22
CA LEU A 98 11.60 -0.51 39.53
C LEU A 98 12.62 0.63 39.48
N GLU A 99 13.27 0.85 38.35
CA GLU A 99 14.21 1.95 38.13
C GLU A 99 13.55 3.31 38.32
N ALA A 100 12.29 3.48 37.90
CA ALA A 100 11.53 4.73 38.09
C ALA A 100 11.32 5.08 39.57
N TYR A 101 11.29 4.07 40.43
CA TYR A 101 11.14 4.20 41.88
C TYR A 101 12.49 4.39 42.60
N ARG A 102 13.58 3.88 42.04
CA ARG A 102 14.91 3.85 42.67
C ARG A 102 15.79 5.03 42.31
N SER A 103 15.68 5.56 41.09
CA SER A 103 16.57 6.61 40.61
C SER A 103 15.81 7.78 39.98
N GLU A 104 16.15 8.99 40.41
CA GLU A 104 15.69 10.23 39.75
C GLU A 104 16.23 10.33 38.32
N GLU A 105 17.32 9.63 38.02
CA GLU A 105 17.92 9.58 36.69
C GLU A 105 16.97 9.03 35.62
N TRP A 106 16.08 8.12 36.00
CA TRP A 106 15.06 7.58 35.11
C TRP A 106 14.11 8.66 34.59
N TRP A 107 13.90 9.72 35.37
CA TRP A 107 13.04 10.85 35.03
C TRP A 107 13.78 11.97 34.27
N LYS A 108 15.05 11.79 33.91
CA LYS A 108 15.82 12.77 33.13
C LYS A 108 15.19 12.97 31.75
N ASN A 109 15.13 14.23 31.33
CA ASN A 109 14.59 14.64 30.02
C ASN A 109 15.57 14.28 28.89
N THR A 110 15.56 13.02 28.43
CA THR A 110 16.40 12.57 27.31
C THR A 110 15.57 12.01 26.16
N LEU A 111 15.85 12.42 24.92
CA LEU A 111 15.13 11.93 23.72
C LEU A 111 15.51 10.49 23.32
N LYS A 112 16.53 9.90 23.96
CA LYS A 112 17.02 8.55 23.68
C LYS A 112 16.16 7.47 24.31
N THR A 113 15.54 7.74 25.45
CA THR A 113 14.73 6.76 26.17
C THR A 113 13.25 6.87 25.80
N ALA A 114 12.57 5.73 25.74
CA ALA A 114 11.17 5.68 25.31
C ALA A 114 10.22 6.35 26.32
N HIS A 115 10.54 6.32 27.61
CA HIS A 115 9.75 7.00 28.66
C HIS A 115 9.88 8.52 28.56
N ALA A 116 11.10 9.05 28.49
CA ALA A 116 11.29 10.50 28.48
C ALA A 116 10.80 11.15 27.20
N LYS A 117 10.95 10.44 26.07
CA LYS A 117 10.32 10.82 24.82
C LYS A 117 8.81 11.00 24.93
N ALA A 118 8.12 10.26 25.81
CA ALA A 118 6.66 10.31 25.91
C ALA A 118 6.12 11.65 26.43
N TRP A 119 6.76 12.24 27.45
CA TRP A 119 6.37 13.56 27.94
C TRP A 119 6.99 14.69 27.10
N LEU A 120 8.20 14.50 26.58
CA LEU A 120 8.85 15.48 25.69
C LEU A 120 8.09 15.66 24.37
N ASP A 121 7.64 14.57 23.74
CA ASP A 121 6.82 14.63 22.52
C ASP A 121 5.47 15.32 22.77
N ALA A 122 4.98 15.30 24.03
CA ALA A 122 3.79 16.03 24.46
C ALA A 122 4.04 17.52 24.81
N GLY A 123 5.29 18.00 24.76
CA GLY A 123 5.64 19.38 25.13
C GLY A 123 5.77 19.61 26.64
N TRP A 124 6.06 18.56 27.41
CA TRP A 124 6.24 18.61 28.85
C TRP A 124 7.65 18.17 29.23
N GLU A 125 8.15 18.70 30.35
CA GLU A 125 9.41 18.28 30.97
C GLU A 125 9.13 17.86 32.42
N ALA A 126 9.79 16.80 32.88
CA ALA A 126 9.83 16.47 34.30
C ALA A 126 10.67 17.54 35.01
N ALA A 127 10.04 18.35 35.87
CA ALA A 127 10.69 19.46 36.55
C ALA A 127 11.13 19.08 37.97
N GLU A 128 10.26 18.39 38.71
CA GLU A 128 10.54 17.95 40.07
C GLU A 128 10.08 16.50 40.23
N VAL A 129 10.91 15.70 40.89
CA VAL A 129 10.65 14.29 41.18
C VAL A 129 10.93 14.08 42.65
N ASN A 130 9.97 13.50 43.36
CA ASN A 130 10.15 13.12 44.75
C ASN A 130 9.91 11.62 44.87
N LEU A 131 10.99 10.87 45.13
CA LEU A 131 10.93 9.42 45.27
C LEU A 131 10.31 8.98 46.60
N LYS A 132 10.40 9.81 47.66
CA LYS A 132 9.86 9.46 49.00
C LYS A 132 8.35 9.48 49.01
N GLU A 133 7.77 10.50 48.39
CA GLU A 133 6.32 10.67 48.25
C GLU A 133 5.78 10.12 46.91
N ALA A 134 6.65 9.53 46.09
CA ALA A 134 6.33 8.88 44.82
C ALA A 134 5.52 9.77 43.86
N TYR A 135 5.97 11.01 43.62
CA TYR A 135 5.33 11.92 42.65
C TYR A 135 6.33 12.61 41.71
N VAL A 136 5.82 12.98 40.53
CA VAL A 136 6.49 13.83 39.54
C VAL A 136 5.63 15.05 39.24
N VAL A 137 6.29 16.19 39.12
CA VAL A 137 5.70 17.43 38.62
C VAL A 137 6.19 17.66 37.20
N PHE A 138 5.26 17.57 36.25
CA PHE A 138 5.50 17.94 34.86
C PHE A 138 5.21 19.41 34.66
N LYS A 139 6.14 20.12 34.02
CA LYS A 139 5.99 21.52 33.65
C LYS A 139 5.94 21.64 32.13
N LYS A 140 5.01 22.46 31.64
CA LYS A 140 4.91 22.76 30.22
C LYS A 140 6.18 23.49 29.78
N THR A 141 6.83 23.00 28.74
CA THR A 141 7.94 23.73 28.14
C THR A 141 7.37 24.97 27.46
N LYS A 142 7.92 26.15 27.77
CA LYS A 142 7.63 27.34 26.96
C LYS A 142 8.19 27.03 25.59
N SER A 143 7.30 26.80 24.62
CA SER A 143 7.59 26.52 23.23
C SER A 143 8.85 27.23 22.75
N THR A 144 9.98 26.53 22.67
CA THR A 144 10.79 26.71 21.48
C THR A 144 10.00 25.98 20.40
N PRO A 145 9.51 26.67 19.37
CA PRO A 145 8.80 25.99 18.31
C PRO A 145 9.78 24.98 17.76
N THR A 146 9.42 23.70 17.85
CA THR A 146 10.11 22.62 17.16
C THR A 146 10.26 23.05 15.71
N GLU A 147 11.45 23.53 15.34
CA GLU A 147 11.76 24.06 14.01
C GLU A 147 11.44 23.03 12.91
N THR A 148 11.28 21.76 13.26
CA THR A 148 11.03 20.66 12.34
C THR A 148 9.61 20.62 11.77
N THR A 149 8.57 20.98 12.54
CA THR A 149 7.18 21.00 12.06
C THR A 149 6.84 22.34 11.40
N GLU A 150 7.36 23.46 11.92
CA GLU A 150 7.21 24.76 11.28
C GLU A 150 8.06 24.91 10.01
N ARG A 151 9.30 24.38 9.94
CA ARG A 151 10.03 24.34 8.66
C ARG A 151 9.31 23.46 7.65
N LYS A 152 8.74 22.31 8.03
CA LYS A 152 7.92 21.50 7.11
C LYS A 152 6.66 22.25 6.67
N ARG A 153 5.92 22.88 7.58
CA ARG A 153 4.72 23.68 7.26
C ARG A 153 5.03 24.93 6.42
N LYS A 154 6.09 25.67 6.72
CA LYS A 154 6.57 26.80 5.90
C LYS A 154 7.06 26.35 4.54
N LYS A 155 7.76 25.20 4.44
CA LYS A 155 8.20 24.60 3.17
C LYS A 155 7.05 24.02 2.34
N ILE A 156 5.92 23.66 2.97
CA ILE A 156 4.66 23.26 2.30
C ILE A 156 3.81 24.47 1.90
N ARG A 157 3.83 25.56 2.68
CA ARG A 157 3.09 26.80 2.42
C ARG A 157 3.77 27.76 1.46
N GLN A 158 5.05 27.58 1.15
CA GLN A 158 5.68 28.28 0.04
C GLN A 158 4.96 27.83 -1.23
N GLU A 159 4.12 28.72 -1.77
CA GLU A 159 3.52 28.52 -3.08
C GLU A 159 4.64 28.22 -4.08
N PRO A 160 4.47 27.22 -4.95
CA PRO A 160 5.47 26.91 -5.95
C PRO A 160 5.67 28.17 -6.81
N GLN A 161 6.84 28.81 -6.71
CA GLN A 161 7.20 30.01 -7.47
C GLN A 161 7.19 29.80 -8.99
N LYS A 162 7.07 28.55 -9.45
CA LYS A 162 6.97 28.20 -10.86
C LYS A 162 5.58 27.61 -11.11
N PRO A 163 4.82 28.11 -12.10
CA PRO A 163 3.58 27.47 -12.51
C PRO A 163 3.88 25.99 -12.81
N TYR A 164 3.00 25.11 -12.34
CA TYR A 164 3.13 23.67 -12.55
C TYR A 164 3.36 23.39 -14.04
N THR A 165 4.59 23.03 -14.38
CA THR A 165 4.95 22.61 -15.73
C THR A 165 4.83 21.09 -15.71
N PRO A 166 3.81 20.49 -16.36
CA PRO A 166 3.68 19.05 -16.38
C PRO A 166 4.97 18.46 -16.96
N PRO A 167 5.53 17.39 -16.38
CA PRO A 167 6.69 16.73 -16.94
C PRO A 167 6.37 16.37 -18.40
N PRO A 168 7.28 16.63 -19.36
CA PRO A 168 6.99 16.41 -20.77
C PRO A 168 6.53 14.97 -20.93
N ALA A 169 5.33 14.80 -21.48
CA ALA A 169 4.78 13.47 -21.73
C ALA A 169 5.81 12.71 -22.57
N ARG A 170 6.40 11.65 -22.03
CA ARG A 170 7.23 10.73 -22.80
C ARG A 170 6.30 10.02 -23.77
N ILE A 171 6.08 10.63 -24.93
CA ILE A 171 5.47 9.96 -26.06
C ILE A 171 6.48 8.88 -26.44
N PHE A 172 6.20 7.63 -26.03
CA PHE A 172 6.95 6.49 -26.50
C PHE A 172 6.72 6.39 -28.01
N SER A 173 7.59 7.04 -28.78
CA SER A 173 7.65 6.86 -30.23
C SER A 173 7.94 5.39 -30.48
N ARG A 174 7.00 4.69 -31.11
CA ARG A 174 7.20 3.31 -31.52
C ARG A 174 8.42 3.29 -32.45
N ARG A 175 9.50 2.62 -32.02
CA ARG A 175 10.72 2.49 -32.83
C ARG A 175 10.31 1.95 -34.21
N LYS A 176 10.49 2.77 -35.26
CA LYS A 176 10.22 2.34 -36.64
C LYS A 176 11.11 1.14 -36.96
N LEU A 177 10.55 0.12 -37.62
CA LEU A 177 11.33 -1.05 -38.03
C LEU A 177 12.44 -0.63 -39.01
N SER A 178 13.61 -1.26 -38.92
CA SER A 178 14.71 -1.01 -39.85
C SER A 178 14.32 -1.36 -41.28
N LYS A 179 14.87 -0.62 -42.26
CA LYS A 179 14.64 -0.87 -43.70
C LYS A 179 14.90 -2.34 -44.08
N THR A 180 15.92 -2.95 -43.47
CA THR A 180 16.24 -4.38 -43.62
C THR A 180 15.13 -5.31 -43.13
N LYS A 181 14.47 -4.98 -42.02
CA LYS A 181 13.40 -5.82 -41.44
C LYS A 181 12.10 -5.68 -42.23
N ILE A 182 11.82 -4.49 -42.76
CA ILE A 182 10.73 -4.25 -43.70
C ILE A 182 10.96 -5.04 -45.01
N ALA A 183 12.16 -4.99 -45.57
CA ALA A 183 12.51 -5.75 -46.78
C ALA A 183 12.35 -7.26 -46.59
N LYS A 184 12.81 -7.81 -45.45
CA LYS A 184 12.63 -9.23 -45.11
C LYS A 184 11.15 -9.63 -44.98
N LEU A 185 10.31 -8.77 -44.37
CA LEU A 185 8.87 -8.99 -44.29
C LEU A 185 8.21 -8.96 -45.67
N TYR A 186 8.57 -7.99 -46.50
CA TYR A 186 8.06 -7.89 -47.88
C TYR A 186 8.43 -9.12 -48.73
N ALA A 187 9.68 -9.58 -48.64
CA ALA A 187 10.12 -10.79 -49.31
C ALA A 187 9.34 -12.03 -48.81
N ARG A 188 9.09 -12.13 -47.49
CA ARG A 188 8.25 -13.20 -46.93
C ARG A 188 6.82 -13.15 -47.46
N LEU A 189 6.20 -11.97 -47.51
CA LEU A 189 4.85 -11.80 -48.04
C LEU A 189 4.78 -12.23 -49.52
N LYS A 190 5.73 -11.80 -50.35
CA LYS A 190 5.81 -12.24 -51.75
C LYS A 190 6.01 -13.75 -51.90
N ASN A 191 6.79 -14.38 -51.02
CA ASN A 191 6.95 -15.83 -51.04
C ASN A 191 5.66 -16.56 -50.67
N ILE A 192 4.90 -16.03 -49.70
CA ILE A 192 3.58 -16.57 -49.33
C ILE A 192 2.60 -16.39 -50.50
N GLU A 193 2.58 -15.22 -51.16
CA GLU A 193 1.77 -14.98 -52.35
C GLU A 193 2.11 -15.95 -53.47
N LYS A 194 3.40 -16.16 -53.75
CA LYS A 194 3.86 -17.15 -54.74
C LYS A 194 3.44 -18.57 -54.36
N ALA A 195 3.55 -18.96 -53.09
CA ALA A 195 3.13 -20.27 -52.60
C ALA A 195 1.61 -20.47 -52.66
N LYS A 196 0.83 -19.41 -52.45
CA LYS A 196 -0.63 -19.44 -52.61
C LYS A 196 -1.04 -19.49 -54.08
N ALA A 197 -0.32 -18.79 -54.96
CA ALA A 197 -0.58 -18.76 -56.40
C ALA A 197 -0.11 -20.04 -57.11
N SER A 198 0.90 -20.73 -56.57
CA SER A 198 1.27 -22.06 -57.05
C SER A 198 0.13 -23.04 -56.74
N LYS A 199 -0.54 -23.54 -57.77
CA LYS A 199 -1.55 -24.60 -57.63
C LYS A 199 -0.89 -25.80 -56.93
N PRO A 200 -1.54 -26.43 -55.93
CA PRO A 200 -1.03 -27.69 -55.41
C PRO A 200 -0.94 -28.67 -56.58
N LYS A 201 0.26 -29.21 -56.83
CA LYS A 201 0.41 -30.35 -57.74
C LYS A 201 -0.31 -31.51 -57.09
N PHE A 202 -1.58 -31.73 -57.44
CA PHE A 202 -2.18 -33.04 -57.26
C PHE A 202 -1.32 -34.01 -58.08
N ARG A 203 -0.51 -34.83 -57.41
CA ARG A 203 0.02 -36.06 -58.01
C ARG A 203 -1.19 -36.97 -58.18
N GLY A 204 -1.93 -36.76 -59.26
CA GLY A 204 -2.95 -37.69 -59.72
C GLY A 204 -2.25 -38.90 -60.28
N ASP A 205 -2.01 -39.90 -59.44
CA ASP A 205 -1.69 -41.25 -59.91
C ASP A 205 -2.98 -41.88 -60.46
N PHE A 206 -3.35 -41.53 -61.70
CA PHE A 206 -4.05 -42.49 -62.54
C PHE A 206 -2.99 -43.36 -63.21
N LYS A 207 -2.51 -44.38 -62.49
CA LYS A 207 -1.76 -45.45 -63.14
C LYS A 207 -2.71 -46.10 -64.16
N PRO A 208 -2.33 -46.21 -65.44
CA PRO A 208 -3.17 -46.92 -66.41
C PRO A 208 -3.38 -48.35 -65.93
N LYS A 209 -4.62 -48.85 -66.01
CA LYS A 209 -4.97 -50.21 -65.59
C LYS A 209 -4.05 -51.24 -66.27
N PRO A 210 -3.52 -52.23 -65.54
CA PRO A 210 -2.63 -53.26 -66.08
C PRO A 210 -3.32 -54.07 -67.18
N ALA A 211 -2.55 -54.55 -68.16
CA ALA A 211 -3.07 -55.20 -69.36
C ALA A 211 -3.97 -56.42 -69.09
N HIS A 212 -3.84 -57.08 -67.93
CA HIS A 212 -4.65 -58.23 -67.55
C HIS A 212 -6.12 -57.83 -67.26
N GLU A 213 -6.37 -56.70 -66.59
CA GLU A 213 -7.72 -56.21 -66.30
C GLU A 213 -8.48 -55.85 -67.58
N LYS A 214 -7.77 -55.36 -68.60
CA LYS A 214 -8.35 -55.05 -69.91
C LYS A 214 -8.72 -56.31 -70.71
N ARG A 215 -8.11 -57.46 -70.40
CA ARG A 215 -8.44 -58.74 -71.05
C ARG A 215 -9.66 -59.41 -70.44
N LEU A 216 -9.90 -59.23 -69.14
CA LEU A 216 -11.06 -59.78 -68.41
C LEU A 216 -12.39 -59.11 -68.80
N MET A 217 -12.37 -57.85 -69.26
CA MET A 217 -13.58 -57.10 -69.63
C MET A 217 -13.91 -57.13 -71.14
N LYS A 218 -13.34 -58.03 -71.93
CA LYS A 218 -13.83 -58.25 -73.31
C LYS A 218 -15.17 -59.00 -73.24
N PRO A 219 -16.27 -58.49 -73.81
CA PRO A 219 -17.48 -59.27 -73.94
C PRO A 219 -17.18 -60.48 -74.85
N LYS A 220 -17.61 -61.67 -74.42
CA LYS A 220 -17.63 -62.85 -75.29
C LYS A 220 -18.54 -62.53 -76.48
N SER A 221 -17.99 -62.57 -77.68
CA SER A 221 -18.75 -62.48 -78.93
C SER A 221 -19.69 -63.68 -79.03
N GLU A 222 -20.99 -63.42 -79.17
CA GLU A 222 -21.93 -64.32 -79.86
C GLU A 222 -21.64 -64.33 -81.36
#